data_AF-A0A496TRA4-F1
#
_entry.id   AF-A0A496TRA4-F1
#
_cell.length_a   1.000
_cell.length_b   1.000
_cell.length_c   1.000
_cell.angle_alpha   90.00
_cell.angle_beta   90.00
_cell.angle_gamma   90.00
#
_symmetry.space_group_name_H-M   'P 1'
#
loop_
_entity.id
_entity.type
_entity.pdbx_description
1 polymer ?
#
loop_
_entity_poly.entity_id
_entity_poly.type
_entity_poly.pdbx_seq_one_letter_code
_entity_poly.pdbx_strand_id
1 'polypeptide(L)' 'MGPVEVEEVFSDYLKVSGIKIPFRIVTNATRQKYVKSVVTEFKINTDVAPRLFKNDLNSGSKNLCN' A
#
# COMPACT_ATOMS: atom_id res chain seq x y z
N MET A 1 -14.78 11.89 15.51
CA MET A 1 -13.50 11.14 15.65
C MET A 1 -12.38 12.11 15.30
N GLY A 2 -11.51 12.42 16.25
CA GLY A 2 -10.40 13.34 16.04
C GLY A 2 -9.21 12.67 15.35
N PRO A 3 -8.17 13.43 14.97
CA PRO A 3 -6.95 12.87 14.37
C PRO A 3 -6.31 11.86 15.33
N VAL A 4 -5.97 10.69 14.80
CA VAL A 4 -5.29 9.62 15.54
C VAL A 4 -3.81 9.67 15.18
N GLU A 5 -2.95 9.74 16.19
CA GLU A 5 -1.51 9.60 16.00
C GLU A 5 -1.18 8.13 15.70
N VAL A 6 -0.45 7.93 14.61
CA VAL A 6 -0.05 6.62 14.10
C VAL A 6 1.47 6.54 14.11
N GLU A 7 1.99 5.50 14.74
CA GLU A 7 3.42 5.16 14.75
C GLU A 7 3.64 3.95 13.82
N GLU A 8 4.61 4.07 12.90
CA GLU A 8 5.02 2.99 12.01
C GLU A 8 6.45 2.54 12.33
N VAL A 9 6.59 1.24 12.61
CA VAL A 9 7.89 0.61 12.86
C VAL A 9 8.23 -0.29 11.67
N PHE A 10 9.35 0.04 11.02
CA PHE A 10 9.88 -0.69 9.87
C PHE A 10 11.05 -1.58 10.30
N SER A 11 11.02 -2.86 9.92
CA SER A 11 12.11 -3.81 10.20
C SER A 11 12.33 -4.80 9.06
N ASP A 12 13.30 -5.70 9.26
CA ASP A 12 13.61 -6.80 8.33
C ASP A 12 13.93 -6.30 6.92
N TYR A 13 14.83 -5.32 6.84
CA TYR A 13 15.17 -4.69 5.58
C TYR A 13 15.99 -5.61 4.67
N LEU A 14 15.59 -5.70 3.41
CA LEU A 14 16.32 -6.42 2.35
C LEU A 14 16.71 -5.47 1.22
N LYS A 15 17.79 -5.80 0.52
CA LYS A 15 18.25 -5.05 -0.65
C LYS A 15 17.66 -5.68 -1.91
N VAL A 16 16.84 -4.93 -2.65
CA VAL A 16 16.23 -5.34 -3.91
C VAL A 16 16.60 -4.31 -4.98
N SER A 17 17.26 -4.77 -6.04
CA SER A 17 17.76 -3.92 -7.15
C SER A 17 18.50 -2.66 -6.70
N GLY A 18 19.32 -2.76 -5.65
CA GLY A 18 20.09 -1.64 -5.12
C GLY A 18 19.40 -0.84 -4.00
N ILE A 19 18.08 -1.00 -3.82
CA ILE A 19 17.26 -0.23 -2.87
C ILE A 19 17.01 -1.06 -1.60
N LYS A 20 17.06 -0.42 -0.44
CA LYS A 20 16.77 -1.06 0.85
C LYS A 20 15.27 -0.94 1.17
N ILE A 21 14.57 -2.06 1.24
CA ILE A 21 13.11 -2.15 1.40
C ILE A 21 12.79 -2.85 2.73
N PRO A 22 11.89 -2.33 3.58
CA PRO A 22 11.44 -3.03 4.78
C PRO A 22 10.47 -4.15 4.41
N PHE A 23 10.75 -5.38 4.84
CA PHE A 23 9.82 -6.50 4.62
C PHE A 23 8.81 -6.67 5.76
N ARG A 24 8.97 -5.91 6.84
CA ARG A 24 8.04 -5.92 7.97
C ARG A 24 7.68 -4.50 8.39
N ILE A 25 6.39 -4.26 8.51
CA ILE A 25 5.82 -2.98 8.91
C ILE A 25 4.80 -3.24 10.01
N VAL A 26 4.94 -2.55 11.13
CA VAL A 26 3.98 -2.60 12.25
C VAL A 26 3.44 -1.20 12.47
N THR A 27 2.12 -1.07 12.36
CA THR A 27 1.42 0.20 12.55
C THR A 27 0.67 0.18 13.88
N ASN A 28 0.99 1.13 14.75
CA ASN A 28 0.35 1.33 16.04
C ASN A 28 -0.49 2.61 15.96
N ALA A 29 -1.74 2.52 16.41
CA ALA A 29 -2.59 3.68 16.63
C ALA A 29 -2.98 3.68 18.10
N THR A 30 -2.81 4.80 18.81
CA THR A 30 -3.21 4.89 20.24
C THR A 30 -2.62 3.77 21.13
N ARG A 31 -1.36 3.37 20.87
CA ARG A 31 -0.63 2.30 21.58
C ARG A 31 -1.24 0.89 21.49
N GLN A 32 -2.22 0.67 20.62
CA GLN A 32 -2.70 -0.66 20.25
C GLN A 32 -2.11 -1.04 18.89
N LYS A 33 -1.49 -2.22 18.79
CA LYS A 33 -0.98 -2.78 17.54
C LYS A 33 -2.17 -3.10 16.64
N TYR A 34 -2.32 -2.38 15.53
CA TYR A 34 -3.51 -2.49 14.69
C TYR A 34 -3.22 -3.30 13.42
N VAL A 35 -2.05 -3.10 12.80
CA VAL A 35 -1.71 -3.77 11.53
C VAL A 35 -0.28 -4.29 11.55
N LYS A 36 -0.12 -5.56 11.18
CA LYS A 36 1.18 -6.18 10.89
C LYS A 36 1.20 -6.58 9.42
N SER A 37 2.04 -5.91 8.65
CA SER A 37 2.25 -6.20 7.24
C SER A 37 3.58 -6.93 7.04
N VAL A 38 3.56 -8.00 6.25
CA VAL A 38 4.75 -8.75 5.85
C VAL A 38 4.79 -8.78 4.34
N VAL A 39 5.85 -8.20 3.76
CA VAL A 39 6.12 -8.29 2.33
C VAL A 39 6.76 -9.64 2.07
N THR A 40 6.19 -10.43 1.18
CA THR A 40 6.73 -11.76 0.82
C THR A 40 7.59 -11.71 -0.43
N GLU A 41 7.29 -10.79 -1.35
CA GLU A 41 8.02 -10.60 -2.60
C GLU A 41 8.02 -9.12 -2.98
N PHE A 42 9.15 -8.65 -3.51
CA PHE A 42 9.28 -7.30 -4.06
C PHE A 42 10.06 -7.38 -5.37
N LYS A 43 9.52 -6.78 -6.42
CA LYS A 43 10.13 -6.75 -7.76
C LYS A 43 10.14 -5.33 -8.29
N ILE A 44 11.25 -4.95 -8.93
CA ILE A 44 11.46 -3.64 -9.56
C ILE A 44 11.67 -3.86 -11.06
N ASN A 45 11.24 -2.91 -11.89
CA ASN A 45 11.29 -3.00 -13.36
C ASN A 45 10.50 -4.19 -13.92
N THR A 46 9.26 -4.37 -13.46
CA THR A 46 8.39 -5.50 -13.85
C THR A 46 7.58 -5.27 -15.13
N ASP A 47 7.90 -4.23 -15.91
CA ASP A 47 7.18 -3.89 -17.14
C ASP A 47 5.65 -3.89 -16.99
N VAL A 48 5.16 -3.36 -15.85
CA VAL A 48 3.73 -3.34 -15.53
C VAL A 48 2.97 -2.57 -16.60
N ALA A 49 2.00 -3.23 -17.22
CA ALA A 49 1.25 -2.66 -18.33
C ALA A 49 0.57 -1.33 -17.92
N PRO A 50 0.76 -0.22 -18.67
CA PRO A 50 0.23 1.10 -18.29
C PRO A 50 -1.29 1.14 -18.08
N ARG A 51 -2.03 0.23 -18.73
CA ARG A 51 -3.49 0.10 -18.57
C ARG A 51 -3.93 -0.19 -17.13
N LEU A 52 -3.06 -0.78 -16.30
CA LEU A 52 -3.37 -1.12 -14.90
C LEU A 52 -3.45 0.12 -13.98
N PHE A 53 -2.97 1.27 -14.45
CA PHE A 53 -3.00 2.53 -13.70
C PHE A 53 -4.12 3.48 -14.17
N LYS A 54 -5.02 3.01 -15.06
CA LYS A 54 -6.19 3.81 -15.45
C LYS A 54 -7.24 3.72 -14.34
N ASN A 55 -7.59 4.87 -13.78
CA ASN A 55 -8.74 4.98 -12.90
C ASN A 55 -10.01 4.88 -13.75
N ASP A 56 -10.69 3.74 -13.73
CA ASP A 56 -12.05 3.62 -14.29
C ASP A 56 -13.06 4.30 -13.37
N LEU A 57 -13.00 5.63 -13.26
CA LEU A 57 -13.96 6.46 -12.51
C LEU A 57 -15.34 6.57 -13.19
N ASN A 58 -15.59 5.79 -14.26
CA ASN A 58 -16.85 5.81 -15.01
C ASN A 58 -17.53 4.44 -15.11
N SER A 59 -17.33 3.53 -14.15
CA SER A 59 -18.07 2.26 -14.07
C SER A 59 -19.37 2.35 -13.24
N GLY A 60 -19.89 3.57 -12.97
CA GLY A 60 -21.03 3.75 -12.05
C GLY A 60 -21.93 4.97 -12.26
N SER A 61 -22.01 5.59 -13.44
CA SER A 61 -23.04 6.61 -13.67
C SER A 61 -23.40 6.74 -15.16
N LYS A 62 -24.72 6.87 -15.39
CA LYS A 62 -25.44 7.09 -16.65
C LYS A 62 -25.85 5.83 -17.42
N ASN A 63 -26.99 5.28 -17.00
CA ASN A 63 -28.22 5.35 -17.81
C ASN A 63 -29.45 5.14 -16.89
N LEU A 64 -29.83 6.21 -16.22
CA LEU A 64 -31.22 6.48 -15.81
C LEU A 64 -31.58 7.80 -16.48
N CYS A 65 -32.71 7.81 -17.19
CA CYS A 65 -33.20 8.82 -18.16
C CYS A 65 -32.62 8.61 -19.58
N ASN A 66 -33.38 8.25 -20.62
CA ASN A 66 -34.82 8.37 -20.89
C ASN A 66 -35.44 7.06 -21.38
#